data_AF-A0A7C5XCL8-F1
#
_entry.id   AF-A0A7C5XCL8-F1
#
_cell.length_a   1.000
_cell.length_b   1.000
_cell.length_c   1.000
_cell.angle_alpha   90.00
_cell.angle_beta   90.00
_cell.angle_gamma   90.00
#
_symmetry.space_group_name_H-M   'P 1'
#
loop_
_entity.id
_entity.type
_entity.pdbx_description
1 polymer ?
#
loop_
_entity_poly.entity_id
_entity_poly.type
_entity_poly.pdbx_seq_one_letter_code
_entity_poly.pdbx_strand_id
1 'polypeptide(L)'
;MERIGGVHAEWYRRHISHLAYALEALEEGDHGAACYHAHQAVSALLSGIVGLDPYAPGAYVKTLSAMLKAAVEHPSTDVATCGEFLDSQYFSGEDGEKCVAYAERLIDALHDFLIL
;
A
#
# COMPACT_ATOMS: atom_id res chain seq x y z
N MET A 1 14.26 -0.57 18.47
CA MET A 1 13.55 -0.06 17.29
C MET A 1 12.17 -0.69 17.31
N GLU A 2 11.12 0.11 17.44
CA GLU A 2 9.76 -0.39 17.62
C GLU A 2 9.25 -1.03 16.32
N ARG A 3 8.64 -2.21 16.45
CA ARG A 3 8.03 -2.94 15.34
C ARG A 3 6.60 -3.31 15.72
N ILE A 4 5.68 -3.19 14.77
CA ILE A 4 4.27 -3.56 14.91
C ILE A 4 4.02 -4.71 13.94
N GLY A 5 3.69 -5.91 14.44
CA GLY A 5 3.52 -7.09 13.59
C GLY A 5 4.75 -7.39 12.71
N GLY A 6 5.96 -7.16 13.22
CA GLY A 6 7.19 -7.33 12.44
C GLY A 6 7.52 -6.19 11.45
N VAL A 7 6.65 -5.19 11.26
CA VAL A 7 6.87 -4.02 10.40
C VAL A 7 7.52 -2.89 11.19
N HIS A 8 8.48 -2.15 10.60
CA HIS A 8 9.08 -0.99 11.26
C HIS A 8 8.04 0.10 11.56
N ALA A 9 8.05 0.68 12.76
CA ALA A 9 7.03 1.64 13.21
C ALA A 9 6.83 2.83 12.25
N GLU A 10 7.91 3.40 11.72
CA GLU A 10 7.82 4.50 10.75
C GLU A 10 7.11 4.11 9.43
N TRP A 11 7.32 2.90 8.91
CA TRP A 11 6.60 2.43 7.73
C TRP A 11 5.12 2.22 8.04
N TYR A 12 4.82 1.64 9.20
CA TYR A 12 3.46 1.43 9.67
C TYR A 12 2.71 2.76 9.86
N ARG A 13 3.38 3.77 10.42
CA ARG A 13 2.85 5.13 10.56
C ARG A 13 2.54 5.77 9.20
N ARG A 14 3.48 5.71 8.24
CA ARG A 14 3.28 6.24 6.87
C ARG A 14 2.11 5.57 6.16
N HIS A 15 2.01 4.25 6.30
CA HIS A 15 0.91 3.45 5.78
C HIS A 15 -0.44 3.97 6.30
N ILE A 16 -0.59 4.11 7.62
CA ILE A 16 -1.84 4.63 8.23
C ILE A 16 -2.13 6.05 7.77
N SER A 17 -1.14 6.94 7.78
CA SER A 17 -1.34 8.33 7.35
C SER A 17 -1.82 8.41 5.90
N HIS A 18 -1.22 7.64 4.99
CA HIS A 18 -1.65 7.63 3.60
C HIS A 18 -3.04 7.03 3.41
N LEU A 19 -3.42 5.99 4.17
CA LEU A 19 -4.79 5.47 4.09
C LEU A 19 -5.82 6.52 4.53
N ALA A 20 -5.53 7.24 5.61
CA ALA A 20 -6.40 8.34 6.08
C ALA A 20 -6.54 9.45 5.02
N TYR A 21 -5.44 9.86 4.39
CA TYR A 21 -5.48 10.85 3.30
C TYR A 21 -6.21 10.35 2.05
N ALA A 22 -6.14 9.04 1.75
CA ALA A 22 -6.87 8.47 0.63
C ALA A 22 -8.39 8.55 0.83
N LEU A 23 -8.85 8.25 2.06
CA LEU A 23 -10.25 8.35 2.44
C LEU A 23 -10.74 9.81 2.43
N GLU A 24 -9.97 10.73 3.01
CA GLU A 24 -10.28 12.17 3.01
C GLU A 24 -10.38 12.72 1.58
N ALA A 25 -9.41 12.42 0.72
CA ALA A 25 -9.44 12.83 -0.68
C ALA A 25 -10.65 12.27 -1.44
N LEU A 26 -11.04 11.03 -1.15
CA LEU A 26 -12.23 10.43 -1.77
C LEU A 26 -13.51 11.14 -1.30
N GLU A 27 -13.63 11.47 -0.02
CA GLU A 27 -14.75 12.25 0.53
C GLU A 27 -14.86 13.65 -0.10
N GLU A 28 -13.72 14.26 -0.43
CA GLU A 28 -13.63 15.56 -1.12
C GLU A 28 -13.88 15.47 -2.64
N GLY A 29 -13.96 14.26 -3.20
CA GLY A 29 -14.11 14.02 -4.64
C GLY A 29 -12.81 14.16 -5.44
N ASP A 30 -11.65 14.24 -4.79
CA ASP A 30 -10.34 14.21 -5.44
C ASP A 30 -9.89 12.76 -5.68
N HIS A 31 -10.41 12.17 -6.76
CA HIS A 31 -10.06 10.79 -7.15
C HIS A 31 -8.57 10.61 -7.44
N GLY A 32 -7.88 11.65 -7.92
CA GLY A 32 -6.44 11.62 -8.19
C GLY A 32 -5.62 11.47 -6.91
N ALA A 33 -5.89 12.34 -5.94
CA ALA A 33 -5.26 12.27 -4.63
C ALA A 33 -5.65 10.97 -3.89
N ALA A 34 -6.90 10.52 -4.01
CA ALA A 34 -7.36 9.26 -3.42
C ALA A 34 -6.55 8.07 -3.95
N CYS A 35 -6.39 7.93 -5.28
CA CYS A 35 -5.60 6.86 -5.87
C CYS A 35 -4.11 6.94 -5.52
N TYR A 36 -3.53 8.14 -5.54
CA TYR A 36 -2.14 8.35 -5.14
C TYR A 36 -1.89 7.88 -3.70
N HIS A 37 -2.74 8.32 -2.76
CA HIS A 37 -2.60 7.99 -1.36
C HIS A 37 -2.94 6.53 -1.07
N ALA A 38 -3.92 5.94 -1.74
CA ALA A 38 -4.23 4.51 -1.67
C ALA A 38 -3.01 3.65 -2.06
N HIS A 39 -2.36 3.98 -3.19
CA HIS A 39 -1.14 3.32 -3.62
C HIS A 39 0.00 3.47 -2.60
N GLN A 40 0.24 4.69 -2.11
CA GLN A 40 1.30 4.99 -1.15
C GLN A 40 1.07 4.31 0.21
N ALA A 41 -0.19 4.13 0.62
CA ALA A 41 -0.52 3.39 1.82
C ALA A 41 -0.05 1.93 1.73
N VAL A 42 -0.36 1.25 0.62
CA VAL A 42 0.05 -0.14 0.37
C VAL A 42 1.57 -0.23 0.21
N SER A 43 2.17 0.70 -0.54
CA SER A 43 3.62 0.78 -0.77
C SER A 43 4.41 0.90 0.54
N ALA A 44 3.95 1.75 1.45
CA ALA A 44 4.58 1.92 2.77
C ALA A 44 4.50 0.65 3.63
N LEU A 45 3.35 -0.02 3.64
CA LEU A 45 3.19 -1.27 4.39
C LEU A 45 4.12 -2.37 3.84
N LEU A 46 4.10 -2.58 2.52
CA LEU A 46 4.96 -3.55 1.84
C LEU A 46 6.44 -3.25 2.04
N SER A 47 6.84 -1.97 2.02
CA SER A 47 8.22 -1.55 2.28
C SER A 47 8.69 -2.00 3.66
N GLY A 48 7.82 -1.89 4.67
CA GLY A 48 8.13 -2.38 6.01
C GLY A 48 8.09 -3.90 6.14
N ILE A 49 7.20 -4.60 5.41
CA ILE A 49 7.15 -6.08 5.37
C ILE A 49 8.42 -6.67 4.75
N VAL A 50 8.87 -6.13 3.60
CA VAL A 50 10.08 -6.60 2.91
C VAL A 50 11.38 -6.08 3.54
N GLY A 51 11.27 -5.36 4.67
CA GLY A 51 12.41 -4.98 5.51
C GLY A 51 13.24 -3.81 4.98
N LEU A 52 12.66 -2.91 4.19
CA LEU A 52 13.35 -1.70 3.75
C LEU A 52 13.57 -0.76 4.94
N ASP A 53 14.72 -0.09 4.95
CA ASP A 53 15.02 0.94 5.95
C ASP A 53 14.26 2.24 5.61
N PRO A 54 13.37 2.75 6.50
CA PRO A 54 12.60 3.96 6.25
C PRO A 54 13.42 5.26 6.21
N TYR A 55 14.70 5.19 6.59
CA TYR A 55 15.64 6.31 6.60
C TYR A 55 16.76 6.17 5.57
N ALA A 56 16.80 5.08 4.80
CA ALA A 56 17.83 4.88 3.79
C ALA A 56 17.72 5.96 2.68
N PRO A 57 18.85 6.54 2.25
CA PRO A 57 18.87 7.51 1.16
C PRO A 57 18.65 6.78 -0.17
N GLY A 58 17.42 6.79 -0.66
CA GLY A 58 17.09 6.29 -2.01
C GLY A 58 15.62 5.97 -2.18
N ALA A 59 15.08 6.28 -3.35
CA ALA A 59 13.75 5.82 -3.72
C ALA A 59 13.82 4.34 -4.11
N TYR A 60 13.30 3.46 -3.26
CA TYR A 60 12.99 2.09 -3.67
C TYR A 60 11.72 2.13 -4.53
N VAL A 61 11.84 2.56 -5.79
CA VAL A 61 10.71 2.49 -6.73
C VAL A 61 10.60 1.05 -7.21
N LYS A 62 9.82 0.25 -6.48
CA LYS A 62 9.31 -1.03 -6.93
C LYS A 62 7.81 -0.90 -7.11
N THR A 63 7.27 -1.50 -8.17
CA THR A 63 5.82 -1.61 -8.36
C THR A 63 5.22 -2.38 -7.18
N LEU A 64 3.96 -2.10 -6.83
CA LEU A 64 3.26 -2.86 -5.78
C LEU A 64 3.27 -4.34 -6.12
N SER A 65 3.09 -4.69 -7.39
CA SER A 65 3.17 -6.07 -7.88
C SER A 65 4.52 -6.74 -7.58
N ALA A 66 5.64 -6.03 -7.76
CA ALA A 66 6.96 -6.58 -7.46
C ALA A 66 7.20 -6.73 -5.95
N MET A 67 6.70 -5.79 -5.15
CA MET A 67 6.80 -5.86 -3.69
C MET A 67 5.90 -6.95 -3.10
N LEU A 68 4.68 -7.14 -3.65
CA LEU A 68 3.77 -8.21 -3.26
C LEU A 68 4.39 -9.59 -3.46
N LYS A 69 5.05 -9.83 -4.59
CA LYS A 69 5.77 -11.09 -4.84
C LYS A 69 6.95 -11.33 -3.90
N ALA A 70 7.56 -10.26 -3.39
CA ALA A 70 8.65 -10.36 -2.43
C ALA A 70 8.14 -10.56 -1.00
N ALA A 71 6.96 -10.02 -0.67
CA ALA A 71 6.33 -10.14 0.64
C ALA A 71 5.55 -11.45 0.81
N VAL A 72 4.93 -11.95 -0.27
CA VAL A 72 4.03 -13.10 -0.27
C VAL A 72 4.42 -14.03 -1.41
N GLU A 73 4.77 -15.28 -1.10
CA GLU A 73 5.26 -16.25 -2.09
C GLU A 73 4.18 -16.60 -3.14
N HIS A 74 2.92 -16.71 -2.71
CA HIS A 74 1.78 -17.07 -3.55
C HIS A 74 0.55 -16.19 -3.23
N PRO A 75 0.53 -14.91 -3.65
CA PRO A 75 -0.64 -14.06 -3.44
C PRO A 75 -1.83 -14.62 -4.24
N SER A 76 -3.04 -14.50 -3.68
CA SER A 76 -4.25 -14.85 -4.41
C SER A 76 -4.42 -13.97 -5.65
N THR A 77 -5.14 -14.47 -6.66
CA THR A 77 -5.36 -13.71 -7.91
C THR A 77 -5.99 -12.34 -7.63
N ASP A 78 -6.92 -12.27 -6.68
CA ASP A 78 -7.58 -11.04 -6.23
C ASP A 78 -6.56 -10.00 -5.72
N VAL A 79 -5.66 -10.42 -4.82
CA VAL A 79 -4.58 -9.58 -4.27
C VAL A 79 -3.63 -9.11 -5.38
N ALA A 80 -3.23 -10.00 -6.28
CA ALA A 80 -2.37 -9.65 -7.40
C ALA A 80 -3.02 -8.60 -8.33
N THR A 81 -4.29 -8.81 -8.69
CA THR A 81 -5.06 -7.88 -9.53
C THR A 81 -5.24 -6.52 -8.87
N CYS A 82 -5.44 -6.47 -7.55
CA CYS A 82 -5.53 -5.20 -6.82
C CYS A 82 -4.22 -4.40 -6.91
N GLY A 83 -3.06 -5.08 -6.76
CA GLY A 83 -1.75 -4.45 -6.86
C GLY A 83 -1.48 -3.88 -8.25
N GLU A 84 -1.77 -4.65 -9.31
CA GLU A 84 -1.63 -4.20 -10.70
C GLU A 84 -2.54 -3.01 -11.02
N PHE A 85 -3.78 -3.03 -10.53
CA PHE A 85 -4.71 -1.93 -10.72
C PHE A 85 -4.22 -0.65 -10.06
N LEU A 86 -3.79 -0.70 -8.79
CA LEU A 86 -3.26 0.48 -8.10
C LEU A 86 -2.01 1.03 -8.78
N ASP A 87 -1.10 0.16 -9.25
CA ASP A 87 0.07 0.59 -10.03
C ASP A 87 -0.37 1.35 -11.30
N SER A 88 -1.43 0.88 -11.99
CA SER A 88 -1.97 1.55 -13.18
C SER A 88 -2.63 2.89 -12.89
N GLN A 89 -3.23 3.04 -11.70
CA GLN A 89 -3.99 4.24 -11.32
C GLN A 89 -3.16 5.32 -10.63
N TYR A 90 -1.91 5.03 -10.28
CA TYR A 90 -1.04 5.95 -9.55
C TYR A 90 -0.92 7.34 -10.19
N PHE A 91 -0.93 7.41 -11.53
CA PHE A 91 -0.89 8.69 -12.26
C PHE A 91 -2.20 9.07 -12.94
N SER A 92 -3.08 8.10 -13.26
CA SER A 92 -4.33 8.39 -13.97
C SER A 92 -5.42 8.89 -13.01
N GLY A 93 -5.56 8.27 -11.83
CA GLY A 93 -6.51 8.70 -10.81
C GLY A 93 -7.98 8.66 -11.26
N GLU A 94 -8.34 7.74 -12.16
CA GLU A 94 -9.64 7.77 -12.85
C GLU A 94 -10.78 7.20 -12.00
N ASP A 95 -10.48 6.33 -11.03
CA ASP A 95 -11.47 5.60 -10.23
C ASP A 95 -11.03 5.54 -8.76
N GLY A 96 -11.20 6.66 -8.06
CA GLY A 96 -10.80 6.82 -6.66
C GLY A 96 -11.48 5.84 -5.70
N GLU A 97 -12.77 5.55 -5.92
CA GLU A 97 -13.52 4.58 -5.09
C GLU A 97 -12.89 3.19 -5.19
N LYS A 98 -12.61 2.74 -6.41
CA LYS A 98 -11.98 1.44 -6.63
C LYS A 98 -10.53 1.40 -6.14
N CYS A 99 -9.79 2.49 -6.25
CA CYS A 99 -8.45 2.60 -5.68
C CYS A 99 -8.46 2.38 -4.15
N VAL A 100 -9.33 3.09 -3.43
CA VAL A 100 -9.44 2.95 -1.97
C VAL A 100 -9.85 1.52 -1.60
N ALA A 101 -10.89 0.97 -2.24
CA ALA A 101 -11.36 -0.38 -1.97
C ALA A 101 -10.27 -1.45 -2.21
N TYR A 102 -9.49 -1.31 -3.29
CA TYR A 102 -8.40 -2.24 -3.59
C TYR A 102 -7.21 -2.07 -2.65
N ALA A 103 -6.94 -0.85 -2.18
CA ALA A 103 -5.94 -0.64 -1.15
C ALA A 103 -6.36 -1.31 0.16
N GLU A 104 -7.58 -1.07 0.66
CA GLU A 104 -8.10 -1.73 1.86
C GLU A 104 -8.01 -3.26 1.75
N ARG A 105 -8.41 -3.81 0.60
CA ARG A 105 -8.33 -5.25 0.34
C ARG A 105 -6.91 -5.80 0.43
N LEU A 106 -5.93 -5.09 -0.13
CA LEU A 106 -4.52 -5.46 -0.02
C LEU A 106 -4.01 -5.35 1.41
N ILE A 107 -4.40 -4.29 2.12
CA ILE A 107 -3.97 -4.02 3.49
C ILE A 107 -4.48 -5.11 4.43
N ASP A 108 -5.76 -5.48 4.31
CA ASP A 108 -6.33 -6.58 5.09
C ASP A 108 -5.58 -7.90 4.83
N ALA A 109 -5.35 -8.25 3.56
CA ALA A 109 -4.62 -9.46 3.22
C ALA A 109 -3.19 -9.44 3.79
N LEU A 110 -2.50 -8.30 3.74
CA LEU A 110 -1.15 -8.15 4.28
C LEU A 110 -1.12 -8.21 5.81
N HIS A 111 -2.12 -7.66 6.50
CA HIS A 111 -2.23 -7.79 7.95
C HIS A 111 -2.52 -9.23 8.39
N ASP A 112 -3.35 -9.96 7.65
CA ASP A 112 -3.57 -11.40 7.91
C ASP A 112 -2.26 -12.18 7.85
N PHE A 113 -1.36 -11.85 6.91
CA PHE A 113 -0.02 -12.45 6.83
C PHE A 113 0.89 -12.10 8.02
N LEU A 114 0.73 -10.93 8.63
CA LEU A 114 1.59 -10.46 9.73
C LEU A 114 1.16 -11.00 11.11
N ILE A 115 -0.07 -11.47 11.24
CA ILE A 115 -0.64 -12.02 12.48
C ILE A 115 -0.37 -13.53 12.59
N LEU A 116 -0.04 -14.20 11.48
CA LEU A 116 0.35 -15.61 11.40
C LEU A 116 1.82 -15.83 11.79
#